data_AF-A0A132NFI6-F1
#
_entry.id   AF-A0A132NFI6-F1
#
_cell.length_a   1.000
_cell.length_b   1.000
_cell.length_c   1.000
_cell.angle_alpha   90.00
_cell.angle_beta   90.00
_cell.angle_gamma   90.00
#
_symmetry.space_group_name_H-M   'P 1'
#
loop_
_entity.id
_entity.type
_entity.pdbx_description
1 polymer ?
#
loop_
_entity_poly.entity_id
_entity_poly.type
_entity_poly.pdbx_seq_one_letter_code
_entity_poly.pdbx_strand_id
1 'polypeptide(L)'
;MHLVSGDRPLNGADRGRLLTSLARALVASAKAAGTTAVVTGRWLADLFVDVAPRLPIRDGQTLRAHHPGRTTEEIAEALISGAANATTAVGAAGGALATVEFAAPPTLLSVPAQLAAEAMAVAAIEVKLVAELHELYGLAAPGPRVPRMLTYLQAWADR
;
A
#
# COMPACT_ATOMS: atom_id res chain seq x y z
N MET A 1 9.55 -6.69 32.16
CA MET A 1 8.31 -7.47 32.36
C MET A 1 7.15 -6.57 31.98
N HIS A 2 6.34 -6.98 30.98
CA HIS A 2 5.11 -6.34 30.46
C HIS A 2 5.33 -4.98 29.73
N LEU A 3 4.84 -4.71 28.50
CA LEU A 3 3.68 -5.24 27.78
C LEU A 3 3.95 -5.39 26.26
N VAL A 4 3.65 -6.60 25.77
CA VAL A 4 3.13 -6.83 24.42
C VAL A 4 1.77 -6.11 24.32
N SER A 5 1.65 -5.15 23.41
CA SER A 5 0.39 -4.54 22.97
C SER A 5 0.56 -4.20 21.49
N GLY A 6 -0.18 -4.72 20.53
CA GLY A 6 -1.25 -5.70 20.57
C GLY A 6 -1.69 -5.84 19.12
N ASP A 7 -1.25 -6.91 18.46
CA ASP A 7 -1.77 -7.27 17.13
C ASP A 7 -3.14 -7.91 17.36
N ARG A 8 -4.13 -7.08 17.69
CA ARG A 8 -5.51 -7.51 17.72
C ARG A 8 -5.97 -7.60 16.27
N PRO A 9 -6.42 -8.77 15.78
CA PRO A 9 -6.99 -8.84 14.45
C PRO A 9 -8.14 -7.84 14.37
N LEU A 10 -8.03 -6.88 13.47
CA LEU A 10 -9.04 -5.84 13.27
C LEU A 10 -10.38 -6.53 13.01
N ASN A 11 -11.38 -6.29 13.85
CA ASN A 11 -12.73 -6.82 13.67
C ASN A 11 -13.37 -6.19 12.41
N GLY A 12 -14.44 -6.80 11.87
CA GLY A 12 -15.09 -6.32 10.65
C GLY A 12 -15.59 -4.86 10.75
N ALA A 13 -16.04 -4.44 11.93
CA ALA A 13 -16.51 -3.08 12.19
C ALA A 13 -15.36 -2.04 12.21
N ASP A 14 -14.18 -2.41 12.70
CA ASP A 14 -12.97 -1.59 12.72
C ASP A 14 -12.40 -1.43 11.32
N ARG A 15 -12.42 -2.51 10.52
CA ARG A 15 -12.07 -2.46 9.09
C ARG A 15 -13.01 -1.53 8.33
N GLY A 16 -14.32 -1.64 8.55
CA GLY A 16 -15.31 -0.73 7.93
C GLY A 16 -15.05 0.74 8.28
N ARG A 17 -14.81 1.06 9.55
CA ARG A 17 -14.51 2.43 9.99
C ARG A 17 -13.22 2.99 9.39
N LEU A 18 -12.18 2.18 9.28
CA LEU A 18 -10.92 2.58 8.65
C LEU A 18 -11.12 2.90 7.18
N LEU A 19 -11.85 2.05 6.44
CA LEU A 19 -12.16 2.28 5.03
C LEU A 19 -12.95 3.58 4.83
N THR A 20 -13.99 3.83 5.64
CA THR A 20 -14.76 5.09 5.56
C THR A 20 -13.93 6.33 5.97
N SER A 21 -12.95 6.16 6.86
CA SER A 21 -12.05 7.26 7.23
C SER A 21 -11.07 7.61 6.11
N LEU A 22 -10.52 6.58 5.45
CA LEU A 22 -9.64 6.70 4.29
C LEU A 22 -10.39 7.33 3.11
N ALA A 23 -11.60 6.85 2.84
CA ALA A 23 -12.52 7.42 1.84
C ALA A 23 -12.67 8.93 1.98
N ARG A 24 -12.98 9.40 3.20
CA ARG A 24 -13.15 10.82 3.49
C ARG A 24 -11.86 11.59 3.35
N ALA A 25 -10.74 11.04 3.79
CA ALA A 25 -9.43 11.65 3.62
C ALA A 25 -9.06 11.82 2.14
N LEU A 26 -9.32 10.81 1.30
CA LEU A 26 -9.09 10.87 -0.15
C LEU A 26 -9.98 11.92 -0.83
N VAL A 27 -11.27 11.98 -0.47
CA VAL A 27 -12.18 13.00 -1.02
C VAL A 27 -11.73 14.42 -0.60
N ALA A 28 -11.33 14.61 0.66
CA ALA A 28 -10.82 15.89 1.14
C ALA A 28 -9.52 16.29 0.42
N SER A 29 -8.60 15.34 0.24
CA SER A 29 -7.35 15.53 -0.47
C SER A 29 -7.58 15.90 -1.94
N ALA A 30 -8.48 15.19 -2.64
CA ALA A 30 -8.83 15.49 -4.02
C ALA A 30 -9.44 16.90 -4.17
N LYS A 31 -10.32 17.30 -3.24
CA LYS A 31 -10.89 18.65 -3.22
C LYS A 31 -9.82 19.72 -3.01
N ALA A 32 -8.85 19.48 -2.13
CA ALA A 32 -7.75 20.41 -1.87
C ALA A 32 -6.80 20.55 -3.08
N ALA A 33 -6.61 19.49 -3.86
CA ALA A 33 -5.72 19.49 -5.03
C ALA A 33 -6.29 20.26 -6.24
N GLY A 34 -7.62 20.47 -6.29
CA GLY A 34 -8.29 21.14 -7.40
C GLY A 34 -8.55 20.26 -8.62
N THR A 35 -9.48 20.68 -9.48
CA THR A 35 -10.04 19.86 -10.57
C THR A 35 -9.01 19.38 -11.58
N THR A 36 -8.08 20.26 -12.00
CA THR A 36 -7.02 19.91 -12.97
C THR A 36 -6.08 18.82 -12.43
N ALA A 37 -5.67 18.91 -11.16
CA ALA A 37 -4.80 17.91 -10.54
C ALA A 37 -5.52 16.56 -10.37
N VAL A 38 -6.83 16.60 -10.11
CA VAL A 38 -7.68 15.40 -10.01
C VAL A 38 -7.81 14.69 -11.35
N VAL A 39 -8.13 15.43 -12.42
CA VAL A 39 -8.31 14.86 -13.78
C VAL A 39 -7.00 14.30 -14.34
N THR A 40 -5.87 14.97 -14.08
CA THR A 40 -4.56 14.51 -14.54
C THR A 40 -3.98 13.38 -13.69
N GLY A 41 -4.60 13.04 -12.56
CA GLY A 41 -4.09 12.04 -11.62
C GLY A 41 -2.88 12.49 -10.78
N ARG A 42 -2.34 13.68 -11.04
CA ARG A 42 -1.16 14.23 -10.33
C ARG A 42 -1.34 14.25 -8.81
N TRP A 43 -2.55 14.52 -8.34
CA TRP A 43 -2.84 14.55 -6.91
C TRP A 43 -2.60 13.20 -6.19
N LEU A 44 -2.79 12.07 -6.88
CA LEU A 44 -2.51 10.75 -6.32
C LEU A 44 -1.01 10.51 -6.19
N ALA A 45 -0.24 10.96 -7.18
CA ALA A 45 1.21 10.88 -7.15
C ALA A 45 1.77 11.72 -5.99
N ASP A 46 1.30 12.98 -5.86
CA ASP A 46 1.71 13.87 -4.76
C ASP A 46 1.33 13.27 -3.39
N LEU A 47 0.09 12.75 -3.26
CA LEU A 47 -0.35 12.06 -2.04
C LEU A 47 0.50 10.82 -1.73
N PHE A 48 0.88 10.06 -2.74
CA PHE A 48 1.69 8.86 -2.54
C PHE A 48 3.12 9.20 -2.13
N VAL A 49 3.72 10.25 -2.70
CA VAL A 49 5.02 10.77 -2.24
C VAL A 49 4.96 11.14 -0.74
N ASP A 50 3.86 11.73 -0.28
CA ASP A 50 3.68 12.08 1.12
C ASP A 50 3.55 10.84 2.02
N VAL A 51 2.89 9.77 1.56
CA VAL A 51 2.59 8.57 2.36
C VAL A 51 3.73 7.55 2.33
N ALA A 52 4.43 7.41 1.19
CA ALA A 52 5.44 6.38 0.95
C ALA A 52 6.49 6.25 2.07
N PRO A 53 7.03 7.33 2.67
CA PRO A 53 8.02 7.22 3.74
C PRO A 53 7.54 6.49 5.01
N ARG A 54 6.22 6.33 5.17
CA ARG A 54 5.61 5.63 6.30
C ARG A 54 5.40 4.14 6.02
N LEU A 55 5.68 3.67 4.81
CA LEU A 55 5.55 2.26 4.46
C LEU A 55 6.51 1.40 5.31
N PRO A 56 6.03 0.29 5.90
CA PRO A 56 6.87 -0.58 6.71
C PRO A 56 7.76 -1.42 5.78
N ILE A 57 9.00 -0.98 5.56
CA ILE A 57 10.01 -1.73 4.79
C ILE A 57 10.87 -2.55 5.73
N ARG A 58 10.91 -3.87 5.50
CA ARG A 58 11.78 -4.81 6.22
C ARG A 58 13.16 -4.81 5.56
N ASP A 59 14.21 -4.68 6.36
CA ASP A 59 15.59 -4.82 5.87
C ASP A 59 15.94 -6.27 5.56
N GLY A 60 17.02 -6.48 4.80
CA GLY A 60 17.44 -7.80 4.34
C GLY A 60 17.74 -8.79 5.47
N GLN A 61 18.21 -8.29 6.63
CA GLN A 61 18.42 -9.13 7.82
C GLN A 61 17.10 -9.62 8.40
N THR A 62 16.12 -8.73 8.55
CA THR A 62 14.76 -9.05 9.00
C THR A 62 14.08 -10.03 8.05
N LEU A 63 14.21 -9.82 6.74
CA LEU A 63 13.65 -10.72 5.72
C LEU A 63 14.23 -12.13 5.83
N ARG A 64 15.56 -12.27 5.97
CA ARG A 64 16.23 -13.57 6.17
C ARG A 64 15.83 -14.23 7.49
N ALA A 65 15.71 -13.46 8.57
CA ALA A 65 15.25 -13.97 9.87
C ALA A 65 13.82 -14.53 9.82
N HIS A 66 12.95 -13.93 9.00
CA HIS A 66 11.56 -14.38 8.81
C HIS A 66 11.45 -15.63 7.93
N HIS A 67 12.51 -15.99 7.19
CA HIS A 67 12.51 -17.10 6.24
C HIS A 67 13.72 -18.03 6.49
N PRO A 68 13.80 -18.67 7.68
CA PRO A 68 14.93 -19.50 8.03
C PRO A 68 15.07 -20.68 7.06
N GLY A 69 16.30 -20.94 6.61
CA GLY A 69 16.62 -22.05 5.72
C GLY A 69 16.27 -21.83 4.24
N ARG A 70 15.74 -20.66 3.85
CA ARG A 70 15.49 -20.32 2.45
C ARG A 70 16.66 -19.58 1.80
N THR A 71 16.86 -19.81 0.52
CA THR A 71 17.80 -19.01 -0.31
C THR A 71 17.25 -17.61 -0.57
N THR A 72 18.10 -16.71 -1.05
CA THR A 72 17.70 -15.35 -1.44
C THR A 72 16.57 -15.38 -2.48
N GLU A 73 16.67 -16.27 -3.47
CA GLU A 73 15.69 -16.42 -4.55
C GLU A 73 14.36 -16.97 -4.04
N GLU A 74 14.39 -17.94 -3.12
CA GLU A 74 13.18 -18.47 -2.49
C GLU A 74 12.47 -17.44 -1.60
N ILE A 75 13.24 -16.53 -0.99
CA ILE A 75 12.67 -15.39 -0.25
C ILE A 75 12.06 -14.39 -1.24
N ALA A 76 12.76 -14.06 -2.34
CA ALA A 76 12.26 -13.14 -3.35
C ALA A 76 10.93 -13.64 -3.96
N GLU A 77 10.86 -14.93 -4.32
CA GLU A 77 9.64 -15.55 -4.82
C GLU A 77 8.50 -15.48 -3.80
N ALA A 78 8.79 -15.74 -2.52
CA ALA A 78 7.79 -15.61 -1.47
C ALA A 78 7.27 -14.17 -1.32
N LEU A 79 8.12 -13.17 -1.48
CA LEU A 79 7.73 -11.75 -1.45
C LEU A 79 6.86 -11.39 -2.67
N ILE A 80 7.24 -11.84 -3.88
CA ILE A 80 6.50 -11.62 -5.11
C ILE A 80 5.11 -12.27 -5.03
N SER A 81 5.07 -13.55 -4.66
CA SER A 81 3.82 -14.28 -4.45
C SER A 81 2.94 -13.62 -3.38
N GLY A 82 3.55 -13.15 -2.28
CA GLY A 82 2.84 -12.40 -1.23
C GLY A 82 2.22 -11.10 -1.73
N ALA A 83 2.97 -10.32 -2.52
CA ALA A 83 2.48 -9.08 -3.14
C ALA A 83 1.35 -9.35 -4.15
N ALA A 84 1.49 -10.36 -5.00
CA ALA A 84 0.46 -10.76 -5.96
C ALA A 84 -0.86 -11.16 -5.26
N ASN A 85 -0.77 -11.93 -4.18
CA ASN A 85 -1.92 -12.31 -3.38
C ASN A 85 -2.57 -11.09 -2.70
N ALA A 86 -1.77 -10.15 -2.19
CA ALA A 86 -2.28 -8.93 -1.57
C ALA A 86 -3.03 -8.03 -2.58
N THR A 87 -2.45 -7.83 -3.77
CA THR A 87 -3.11 -7.08 -4.87
C THR A 87 -4.41 -7.76 -5.30
N THR A 88 -4.42 -9.10 -5.39
CA THR A 88 -5.63 -9.87 -5.72
C THR A 88 -6.71 -9.67 -4.66
N ALA A 89 -6.35 -9.67 -3.38
CA ALA A 89 -7.30 -9.40 -2.28
C ALA A 89 -7.87 -7.98 -2.34
N VAL A 90 -7.05 -6.99 -2.70
CA VAL A 90 -7.48 -5.60 -2.90
C VAL A 90 -8.53 -5.52 -4.03
N GLY A 91 -8.26 -6.10 -5.20
CA GLY A 91 -9.20 -6.11 -6.33
C GLY A 91 -10.48 -6.88 -6.02
N ALA A 92 -10.39 -8.02 -5.32
CA ALA A 92 -11.56 -8.78 -4.89
C ALA A 92 -12.44 -7.99 -3.90
N ALA A 93 -11.83 -7.27 -2.96
CA ALA A 93 -12.56 -6.38 -2.04
C ALA A 93 -13.23 -5.22 -2.79
N GLY A 94 -12.54 -4.61 -3.76
CA GLY A 94 -13.11 -3.58 -4.63
C GLY A 94 -14.30 -4.09 -5.44
N GLY A 95 -14.18 -5.26 -6.06
CA GLY A 95 -15.26 -5.91 -6.81
C GLY A 95 -16.47 -6.27 -5.94
N ALA A 96 -16.25 -6.82 -4.75
CA ALA A 96 -17.31 -7.12 -3.80
C ALA A 96 -18.01 -5.85 -3.29
N LEU A 97 -17.29 -4.75 -3.11
CA LEU A 97 -17.88 -3.48 -2.73
C LEU A 97 -18.73 -2.91 -3.88
N ALA A 98 -18.25 -2.98 -5.11
CA ALA A 98 -18.99 -2.53 -6.28
C ALA A 98 -20.33 -3.28 -6.44
N THR A 99 -20.37 -4.59 -6.22
CA THR A 99 -21.63 -5.35 -6.30
C THR A 99 -22.64 -4.94 -5.22
N VAL A 100 -22.16 -4.61 -4.00
CA VAL A 100 -23.01 -4.09 -2.91
C VAL A 100 -23.55 -2.70 -3.24
N GLU A 101 -22.73 -1.80 -3.82
CA GLU A 101 -23.15 -0.45 -4.23
C GLU A 101 -24.20 -0.46 -5.36
N PHE A 102 -24.18 -1.46 -6.25
CA PHE A 102 -25.26 -1.65 -7.21
C PHE A 102 -26.56 -2.14 -6.56
N ALA A 103 -26.47 -2.88 -5.47
CA ALA A 103 -27.61 -3.52 -4.80
C ALA A 103 -28.26 -2.68 -3.69
N ALA A 104 -27.59 -1.65 -3.19
CA ALA A 104 -28.08 -0.78 -2.11
C ALA A 104 -27.68 0.70 -2.36
N PRO A 105 -28.36 1.70 -1.75
CA PRO A 105 -28.01 3.10 -1.93
C PRO A 105 -26.55 3.39 -1.58
N PRO A 106 -25.85 4.26 -2.34
CA PRO A 106 -24.40 4.44 -2.26
C PRO A 106 -24.03 5.12 -0.94
N THR A 107 -23.63 4.31 0.04
CA THR A 107 -23.30 4.77 1.40
C THR A 107 -21.89 4.40 1.84
N LEU A 108 -21.15 3.61 1.05
CA LEU A 108 -19.86 3.05 1.45
C LEU A 108 -18.65 3.84 0.91
N LEU A 109 -18.69 4.35 -0.33
CA LEU A 109 -17.69 5.24 -0.94
C LEU A 109 -18.29 5.90 -2.20
N SER A 110 -17.63 6.92 -2.77
CA SER A 110 -17.90 7.30 -4.16
C SER A 110 -17.01 6.45 -5.06
N VAL A 111 -17.51 5.99 -6.21
CA VAL A 111 -16.74 5.18 -7.18
C VAL A 111 -15.34 5.77 -7.46
N PRO A 112 -15.17 7.10 -7.65
CA PRO A 112 -13.83 7.67 -7.84
C PRO A 112 -12.92 7.55 -6.62
N ALA A 113 -13.43 7.71 -5.41
CA ALA A 113 -12.65 7.59 -4.18
C ALA A 113 -12.26 6.13 -3.91
N GLN A 114 -13.11 5.18 -4.27
CA GLN A 114 -12.81 3.75 -4.17
C GLN A 114 -11.67 3.36 -5.12
N LEU A 115 -11.74 3.77 -6.40
CA LEU A 115 -10.67 3.52 -7.37
C LEU A 115 -9.34 4.15 -6.93
N ALA A 116 -9.39 5.37 -6.38
CA ALA A 116 -8.22 6.02 -5.80
C ALA A 116 -7.63 5.22 -4.63
N ALA A 117 -8.48 4.73 -3.71
CA ALA A 117 -8.04 3.91 -2.58
C ALA A 117 -7.40 2.59 -3.04
N GLU A 118 -8.02 1.94 -4.04
CA GLU A 118 -7.52 0.71 -4.65
C GLU A 118 -6.15 0.94 -5.29
N ALA A 119 -6.02 1.96 -6.13
CA ALA A 119 -4.75 2.32 -6.77
C ALA A 119 -3.65 2.63 -5.75
N MET A 120 -3.96 3.37 -4.68
CA MET A 120 -3.01 3.69 -3.60
C MET A 120 -2.58 2.43 -2.84
N ALA A 121 -3.50 1.50 -2.59
CA ALA A 121 -3.18 0.24 -1.93
C ALA A 121 -2.27 -0.63 -2.81
N VAL A 122 -2.56 -0.74 -4.10
CA VAL A 122 -1.70 -1.46 -5.06
C VAL A 122 -0.32 -0.81 -5.16
N ALA A 123 -0.24 0.51 -5.31
CA ALA A 123 1.03 1.23 -5.34
C ALA A 123 1.86 1.00 -4.06
N ALA A 124 1.23 1.03 -2.89
CA ALA A 124 1.89 0.74 -1.62
C ALA A 124 2.45 -0.70 -1.57
N ILE A 125 1.71 -1.68 -2.10
CA ILE A 125 2.16 -3.08 -2.20
C ILE A 125 3.37 -3.18 -3.14
N GLU A 126 3.29 -2.58 -4.33
CA GLU A 126 4.36 -2.64 -5.33
C GLU A 126 5.64 -1.95 -4.84
N VAL A 127 5.53 -0.74 -4.28
CA VAL A 127 6.71 -0.03 -3.75
C VAL A 127 7.34 -0.77 -2.58
N LYS A 128 6.52 -1.35 -1.69
CA LYS A 128 7.04 -2.19 -0.62
C LYS A 128 7.78 -3.40 -1.17
N LEU A 129 7.22 -4.09 -2.17
CA LEU A 129 7.88 -5.23 -2.82
C LEU A 129 9.23 -4.82 -3.41
N VAL A 130 9.26 -3.76 -4.22
CA VAL A 130 10.48 -3.25 -4.84
C VAL A 130 11.52 -2.92 -3.76
N ALA A 131 11.14 -2.17 -2.73
CA ALA A 131 12.02 -1.79 -1.64
C ALA A 131 12.60 -3.02 -0.91
N GLU A 132 11.77 -4.00 -0.56
CA GLU A 132 12.20 -5.21 0.14
C GLU A 132 13.08 -6.11 -0.73
N LEU A 133 12.85 -6.17 -2.04
CA LEU A 133 13.75 -6.86 -2.97
C LEU A 133 15.11 -6.16 -3.04
N HIS A 134 15.16 -4.83 -3.09
CA HIS A 134 16.43 -4.09 -3.05
C HIS A 134 17.19 -4.36 -1.74
N GLU A 135 16.50 -4.38 -0.60
CA GLU A 135 17.10 -4.74 0.69
C GLU A 135 17.62 -6.19 0.70
N LEU A 136 16.86 -7.13 0.14
CA LEU A 136 17.22 -8.55 0.08
C LEU A 136 18.47 -8.80 -0.77
N TYR A 137 18.55 -8.16 -1.94
CA TYR A 137 19.67 -8.24 -2.88
C TYR A 137 20.85 -7.31 -2.55
N GLY A 138 20.77 -6.52 -1.47
CA GLY A 138 21.83 -5.58 -1.08
C GLY A 138 21.98 -4.36 -2.01
N LEU A 139 20.95 -4.08 -2.81
CA LEU A 139 20.84 -2.92 -3.71
C LEU A 139 20.18 -1.71 -3.02
N ALA A 140 20.01 -1.74 -1.70
CA ALA A 140 19.34 -0.68 -0.97
C ALA A 140 20.06 0.66 -1.13
N ALA A 141 19.29 1.72 -1.44
CA ALA A 141 19.88 3.04 -1.64
C ALA A 141 20.52 3.53 -0.31
N PRO A 142 21.78 3.99 -0.32
CA PRO A 142 22.46 4.45 0.88
C PRO A 142 21.77 5.68 1.50
N GLY A 143 21.75 5.76 2.83
CA GLY A 143 21.21 6.90 3.58
C GLY A 143 19.93 6.64 4.39
N PRO A 144 19.35 7.69 5.02
CA PRO A 144 18.16 7.59 5.88
C PRO A 144 16.93 7.06 5.13
N ARG A 145 15.95 6.51 5.86
CA ARG A 145 14.75 5.84 5.31
C ARG A 145 13.94 6.70 4.32
N VAL A 146 13.85 8.02 4.55
CA VAL A 146 13.05 8.93 3.71
C VAL A 146 13.69 9.20 2.34
N PRO A 147 14.99 9.60 2.24
CA PRO A 147 15.70 9.66 0.95
C PRO A 147 15.66 8.35 0.16
N ARG A 148 15.80 7.21 0.83
CA ARG A 148 15.76 5.87 0.21
C ARG A 148 14.42 5.56 -0.45
N MET A 149 13.31 5.98 0.15
CA MET A 149 11.97 5.76 -0.39
C MET A 149 11.77 6.49 -1.73
N LEU A 150 12.32 7.69 -1.88
CA LEU A 150 12.30 8.42 -3.16
C LEU A 150 13.04 7.66 -4.26
N THR A 151 14.17 7.02 -3.96
CA THR A 151 14.88 6.16 -4.93
C THR A 151 14.05 4.94 -5.32
N TYR A 152 13.34 4.31 -4.39
CA TYR A 152 12.44 3.20 -4.70
C TYR A 152 11.22 3.63 -5.53
N LEU A 153 10.67 4.81 -5.26
CA LEU A 153 9.60 5.40 -6.06
C LEU A 153 10.05 5.66 -7.51
N GLN A 154 11.28 6.16 -7.70
CA GLN A 154 11.86 6.37 -9.02
C GLN A 154 12.04 5.04 -9.77
N ALA A 155 12.63 4.04 -9.12
CA ALA A 155 12.80 2.71 -9.73
C ALA A 155 11.46 2.05 -10.11
N TRP A 156 10.39 2.29 -9.35
CA TRP A 156 9.04 1.85 -9.70
C TRP A 156 8.48 2.62 -10.91
N ALA A 157 8.65 3.94 -10.96
CA ALA A 157 8.18 4.78 -12.05
C ALA A 157 8.92 4.50 -13.39
N ASP A 158 10.16 4.03 -13.31
CA ASP A 158 11.00 3.67 -14.45
C ASP A 158 10.76 2.23 -14.98
N ARG A 159 9.81 1.46 -14.41
CA ARG A 159 9.48 0.11 -14.88
C ARG A 159 8.62 0.08 -16.15
#